data_AF-A0A6L7S5P8-F1
#
_entry.id   AF-A0A6L7S5P8-F1
#
_cell.length_a   1.000
_cell.length_b   1.000
_cell.length_c   1.000
_cell.angle_alpha   90.00
_cell.angle_beta   90.00
_cell.angle_gamma   90.00
#
_symmetry.space_group_name_H-M   'P 1'
#
loop_
_entity.id
_entity.type
_entity.pdbx_description
1 polymer ?
#
loop_
_entity_poly.entity_id
_entity_poly.type
_entity_poly.pdbx_seq_one_letter_code
_entity_poly.pdbx_strand_id
1 'polypeptide(L)'
;MAAAQRLPVLTVVLNNGSWDAVRISTLDIYPDGEAAKANHVPMAPFMPVPAYGDIAGAAGCHAETVERAEDMPAALERALKVIRDERRQVLLDVTIGMDDGEK
;
A
#
# COMPACT_ATOMS: atom_id res chain seq x y z
N MET A 1 7.45 16.36 -11.28
CA MET A 1 6.77 15.42 -10.36
C MET A 1 6.54 16.15 -9.04
N ALA A 2 5.47 15.89 -8.28
CA ALA A 2 4.86 16.81 -7.30
C ALA A 2 5.81 17.67 -6.42
N ALA A 3 6.96 17.16 -5.96
CA ALA A 3 8.01 17.93 -5.30
C ALA A 3 8.45 19.19 -6.09
N ALA A 4 8.70 19.08 -7.40
CA ALA A 4 9.07 20.20 -8.27
C ALA A 4 7.96 21.25 -8.42
N GLN A 5 6.71 20.86 -8.20
CA GLN A 5 5.52 21.72 -8.31
C GLN A 5 5.00 22.17 -6.93
N ARG A 6 5.66 21.78 -5.82
CA ARG A 6 5.25 22.08 -4.44
C ARG A 6 3.77 21.77 -4.17
N LEU A 7 3.32 20.62 -4.67
CA LEU A 7 1.96 20.13 -4.49
C LEU A 7 1.85 19.34 -3.19
N PRO A 8 1.04 19.78 -2.22
CA PRO A 8 0.91 19.15 -0.91
C PRO A 8 -0.12 18.01 -0.98
N VAL A 9 0.26 16.91 -1.61
CA VAL A 9 -0.61 15.73 -1.78
C VAL A 9 -0.30 14.68 -0.71
N LEU A 10 -1.35 14.11 -0.11
CA LEU A 10 -1.27 12.89 0.69
C LEU A 10 -1.60 11.69 -0.19
N THR A 11 -0.68 10.73 -0.29
CA THR A 11 -0.93 9.43 -0.92
C THR A 11 -0.95 8.36 0.15
N VAL A 12 -2.02 7.56 0.20
CA VAL A 12 -2.13 6.42 1.10
C VAL A 12 -2.13 5.15 0.24
N VAL A 13 -1.13 4.31 0.43
CA VAL A 13 -1.03 2.99 -0.20
C VAL A 13 -1.58 1.99 0.80
N LEU A 14 -2.68 1.32 0.44
CA LEU A 14 -3.18 0.17 1.20
C LEU A 14 -2.47 -1.07 0.68
N ASN A 15 -1.41 -1.45 1.38
CA ASN A 15 -0.45 -2.45 0.95
C ASN A 15 -0.78 -3.81 1.56
N ASN A 16 -1.46 -4.65 0.78
CA ASN A 16 -1.75 -6.05 1.09
C ASN A 16 -0.67 -7.02 0.60
N GLY A 17 0.39 -6.51 -0.05
CA GLY A 17 1.48 -7.33 -0.57
C GLY A 17 1.12 -8.22 -1.77
N SER A 18 -0.02 -8.02 -2.43
CA SER A 18 -0.47 -8.89 -3.54
C SER A 18 -1.51 -8.26 -4.47
N TRP A 19 -1.65 -8.82 -5.67
CA TRP A 19 -2.80 -8.60 -6.54
C TRP A 19 -4.04 -9.39 -6.08
N ASP A 20 -4.65 -8.98 -4.96
CA ASP A 20 -5.82 -9.65 -4.39
C ASP A 20 -7.01 -9.71 -5.35
N ALA A 21 -7.26 -8.65 -6.12
CA ALA A 21 -8.32 -8.65 -7.13
C ALA A 21 -8.12 -9.79 -8.15
N VAL A 22 -6.87 -10.04 -8.56
CA VAL A 22 -6.55 -11.14 -9.49
C VAL A 22 -6.69 -12.49 -8.80
N ARG A 23 -6.24 -12.62 -7.54
CA ARG A 23 -6.45 -13.84 -6.73
C ARG A 23 -7.95 -14.18 -6.67
N ILE A 24 -8.76 -13.24 -6.19
CA ILE A 24 -10.20 -13.42 -5.96
C ILE A 24 -10.89 -13.76 -7.28
N SER A 25 -10.67 -13.01 -8.36
CA SER A 25 -11.30 -13.30 -9.66
C SER A 25 -10.87 -14.65 -10.25
N THR A 26 -9.62 -15.07 -10.05
CA THR A 26 -9.15 -16.38 -10.54
C THR A 26 -9.84 -17.53 -9.81
N LEU A 27 -9.97 -17.42 -8.49
CA LEU A 27 -10.61 -18.44 -7.66
C LEU A 27 -12.12 -18.50 -7.84
N ASP A 28 -12.75 -17.36 -8.10
CA ASP A 28 -14.20 -17.28 -8.37
C ASP A 28 -14.58 -17.95 -9.70
N ILE A 29 -13.74 -17.82 -10.74
CA ILE A 29 -14.00 -18.40 -12.07
C ILE A 29 -13.53 -19.85 -12.16
N TYR A 30 -12.41 -20.21 -11.54
CA TYR A 30 -11.78 -21.54 -11.63
C TYR A 30 -11.49 -22.14 -10.24
N PRO A 31 -12.53 -22.47 -9.46
CA PRO A 31 -12.35 -22.93 -8.08
C PRO A 31 -11.57 -24.25 -7.95
N ASP A 32 -11.64 -25.13 -8.96
CA ASP A 32 -10.91 -26.40 -8.99
C ASP A 32 -9.65 -26.37 -9.88
N GLY A 33 -9.27 -25.18 -10.37
CA GLY A 33 -8.13 -25.00 -11.26
C GLY A 33 -6.79 -25.22 -10.56
N GLU A 34 -5.72 -25.43 -11.33
CA GLU A 34 -4.37 -25.63 -10.78
C GLU A 34 -3.89 -24.44 -9.93
N ALA A 35 -4.29 -23.23 -10.29
CA ALA A 35 -4.01 -22.02 -9.50
C ALA A 35 -4.66 -22.05 -8.10
N ALA A 36 -5.81 -22.71 -7.94
CA ALA A 36 -6.51 -22.85 -6.66
C ALA A 36 -5.87 -23.92 -5.75
N LYS A 37 -5.12 -24.86 -6.33
CA LYS A 37 -4.41 -25.92 -5.59
C LYS A 37 -3.02 -25.50 -5.10
N ALA A 38 -2.53 -24.35 -5.54
CA ALA A 38 -1.25 -23.81 -5.13
C ALA A 38 -1.34 -23.12 -3.77
N ASN A 39 -0.23 -23.09 -3.02
CA ASN A 39 -0.16 -22.38 -1.73
C ASN A 39 -0.52 -20.88 -1.85
N HIS A 40 -0.23 -20.29 -3.01
CA HIS A 40 -0.67 -18.97 -3.41
C HIS A 40 -1.04 -18.99 -4.90
N VAL A 41 -2.03 -18.20 -5.30
CA VAL A 41 -2.33 -18.00 -6.73
C VAL A 41 -1.05 -17.50 -7.43
N PRO A 42 -0.55 -18.21 -8.45
CA PRO A 42 0.71 -17.86 -9.10
C PRO A 42 0.72 -16.41 -9.58
N MET A 43 1.87 -15.75 -9.43
CA MET A 43 2.11 -14.35 -9.83
C MET A 43 1.27 -13.28 -9.10
N ALA A 44 0.42 -13.66 -8.13
CA ALA A 44 -0.33 -12.68 -7.35
C ALA A 44 0.47 -12.04 -6.19
N PRO A 45 1.29 -12.77 -5.42
CA PRO A 45 2.07 -12.16 -4.33
C PRO A 45 3.24 -11.32 -4.84
N PHE A 46 3.53 -10.24 -4.13
CA PHE A 46 4.69 -9.38 -4.37
C PHE A 46 5.81 -9.61 -3.37
N MET A 47 5.94 -10.82 -2.83
CA MET A 47 6.95 -11.09 -1.79
C MET A 47 8.35 -11.20 -2.39
N PRO A 48 9.36 -10.44 -1.89
CA PRO A 48 9.27 -9.41 -0.84
C PRO A 48 8.66 -8.08 -1.34
N VAL A 49 7.78 -7.49 -0.53
CA VAL A 49 7.04 -6.27 -0.91
C VAL A 49 8.02 -5.11 -1.15
N PRO A 50 7.86 -4.32 -2.23
CA PRO A 50 8.71 -3.16 -2.46
C PRO A 50 8.63 -2.15 -1.30
N ALA A 51 9.77 -1.58 -0.92
CA ALA A 51 9.86 -0.48 0.04
C ALA A 51 9.40 0.83 -0.63
N TYR A 52 8.08 1.03 -0.78
CA TYR A 52 7.51 2.21 -1.44
C TYR A 52 7.94 3.52 -0.77
N GLY A 53 8.13 3.49 0.55
CA GLY A 53 8.62 4.63 1.32
C GLY A 53 10.00 5.11 0.90
N ASP A 54 10.95 4.20 0.66
CA ASP A 54 12.31 4.55 0.24
C ASP A 54 12.32 5.18 -1.16
N ILE A 55 11.52 4.63 -2.07
CA ILE A 55 11.36 5.14 -3.44
C ILE A 55 10.79 6.55 -3.40
N ALA A 56 9.74 6.78 -2.61
CA ALA A 56 9.13 8.09 -2.44
C ALA A 56 10.09 9.08 -1.75
N GLY A 57 10.83 8.63 -0.73
CA GLY A 57 11.82 9.39 -0.01
C GLY A 57 12.95 9.90 -0.92
N ALA A 58 13.44 9.05 -1.82
CA ALA A 58 14.43 9.43 -2.83
C ALA A 58 13.93 10.54 -3.77
N ALA A 59 12.62 10.62 -4.01
CA ALA A 59 11.98 11.69 -4.78
C ALA A 59 11.66 12.96 -3.95
N GLY A 60 12.10 13.03 -2.69
CA GLY A 60 11.86 14.15 -1.78
C GLY A 60 10.49 14.12 -1.11
N CYS A 61 9.79 12.98 -1.11
CA CYS A 61 8.56 12.78 -0.34
C CYS A 61 8.86 12.63 1.15
N HIS A 62 7.98 13.09 2.02
CA HIS A 62 7.93 12.53 3.38
C HIS A 62 7.24 11.17 3.26
N ALA A 63 7.87 10.12 3.76
CA ALA A 63 7.29 8.79 3.68
C ALA A 63 7.39 8.11 5.05
N GLU A 64 6.31 7.46 5.45
CA GLU A 64 6.26 6.60 6.63
C GLU A 64 5.44 5.34 6.34
N THR A 65 5.84 4.24 6.96
CA THR A 65 5.10 2.98 6.93
C THR A 65 4.27 2.86 8.20
N VAL A 66 3.00 2.46 8.05
CA VAL A 66 2.07 2.21 9.15
C VAL A 66 1.77 0.71 9.18
N GLU A 67 2.27 0.03 10.20
CA GLU A 67 2.12 -1.43 10.35
C GLU A 67 0.95 -1.81 11.26
N ARG A 68 0.56 -0.92 12.18
CA ARG A 68 -0.52 -1.17 13.15
C ARG A 68 -1.64 -0.16 12.97
N ALA A 69 -2.89 -0.64 13.02
CA ALA A 69 -4.07 0.21 12.86
C ALA A 69 -4.14 1.34 13.91
N GLU A 70 -3.70 1.07 15.13
CA GLU A 70 -3.66 2.04 16.24
C GLU A 70 -2.73 3.24 15.98
N ASP A 71 -1.73 3.09 15.11
CA ASP A 71 -0.78 4.15 14.76
C ASP A 71 -1.33 5.09 13.67
N MET A 72 -2.39 4.68 12.98
CA MET A 72 -2.94 5.40 11.82
C MET A 72 -3.40 6.83 12.15
N PRO A 73 -4.12 7.11 13.27
CA PRO A 73 -4.48 8.48 13.63
C PRO A 73 -3.25 9.38 13.79
N ALA A 74 -2.21 8.89 14.48
CA ALA A 74 -0.99 9.65 14.72
C ALA A 74 -0.19 9.88 13.41
N ALA A 75 -0.15 8.90 12.52
CA ALA A 75 0.45 9.02 11.19
C ALA A 75 -0.26 10.10 10.35
N LEU A 76 -1.59 10.08 10.32
CA LEU A 76 -2.38 11.10 9.63
C LEU A 76 -2.13 12.50 10.19
N GLU A 77 -2.02 12.66 11.52
CA GLU A 77 -1.68 13.95 12.14
C GLU A 77 -0.32 14.47 11.68
N ARG A 78 0.71 13.62 11.66
CA ARG A 78 2.06 13.96 11.16
C ARG A 78 2.02 14.33 9.68
N ALA A 79 1.36 13.52 8.86
CA ALA A 79 1.20 13.77 7.43
C ALA A 79 0.54 15.12 7.15
N LEU A 80 -0.57 15.41 7.84
CA LEU A 80 -1.27 16.68 7.70
C LEU A 80 -0.45 17.88 8.16
N LYS A 81 0.45 17.71 9.13
CA LYS A 81 1.39 18.75 9.55
C LYS A 81 2.41 19.05 8.46
N VAL A 82 3.05 18.01 7.90
CA VAL A 82 4.03 18.16 6.80
C VAL A 82 3.39 18.83 5.58
N ILE A 83 2.19 18.43 5.21
CA ILE A 83 1.43 19.01 4.08
C ILE A 83 1.13 20.49 4.29
N ARG A 84 0.72 20.88 5.51
CA ARG A 84 0.33 22.26 5.84
C ARG A 84 1.54 23.17 6.01
N ASP A 85 2.54 22.72 6.76
CA ASP A 85 3.67 23.55 7.18
C ASP A 85 4.79 23.55 6.15
N GLU A 86 5.11 22.39 5.58
CA GLU A 86 6.24 22.23 4.64
C GLU A 86 5.82 22.26 3.18
N ARG A 87 4.50 22.21 2.89
CA ARG A 87 3.95 22.13 1.51
C ARG A 87 4.52 20.94 0.72
N ARG A 88 4.96 19.90 1.44
CA ARG A 88 5.64 18.73 0.92
C ARG A 88 4.62 17.59 0.74
N GLN A 89 4.81 16.80 -0.31
CA GLN A 89 4.04 15.57 -0.52
C GLN A 89 4.36 14.54 0.58
N VAL A 90 3.34 13.77 0.96
CA VAL A 90 3.45 12.70 1.95
C VAL A 90 2.94 11.39 1.35
N LEU A 91 3.67 10.30 1.61
CA LEU A 91 3.24 8.93 1.32
C LEU A 91 3.11 8.17 2.64
N LEU A 92 1.94 7.59 2.87
CA LEU A 92 1.70 6.61 3.94
C LEU A 92 1.60 5.23 3.29
N ASP A 93 2.55 4.35 3.59
CA ASP A 93 2.50 2.94 3.20
C ASP A 93 1.85 2.13 4.33
N VAL A 94 0.58 1.79 4.18
CA VAL A 94 -0.22 1.16 5.24
C VAL A 94 -0.28 -0.33 4.98
N THR A 95 0.34 -1.12 5.86
CA THR A 95 0.24 -2.57 5.80
C THR A 95 -1.17 -3.00 6.19
N ILE A 96 -1.83 -3.75 5.31
CA ILE A 96 -3.14 -4.34 5.57
C ILE A 96 -3.07 -5.85 5.42
N GLY A 97 -3.93 -6.56 6.15
CA GLY A 97 -4.10 -7.99 5.97
C GLY A 97 -4.64 -8.32 4.57
N MET A 98 -4.36 -9.54 4.10
CA MET A 98 -5.05 -10.06 2.93
C MET A 98 -6.52 -10.29 3.28
N ASP A 99 -7.40 -10.01 2.33
CA ASP A 99 -8.82 -10.34 2.46
C ASP A 99 -9.01 -11.85 2.22
N ASP A 100 -9.46 -12.57 3.24
CA ASP A 100 -9.78 -14.00 3.13
C ASP A 100 -11.04 -14.25 2.28
N GLY A 101 -11.75 -13.20 1.85
CA GLY A 101 -12.88 -13.28 0.93
C GLY A 101 -14.17 -13.79 1.58
N GLU A 102 -14.21 -13.94 2.90
CA GLU A 102 -15.44 -14.19 3.64
C GLU A 102 -16.27 -12.90 3.70
N LYS A 103 -17.47 -12.96 3.12
CA LYS A 103 -18.50 -11.90 3.22
C LYS A 103 -19.21 -11.92 4.56
#